data_AF-A0A9P7BZZ5-F1
#
_entry.id   AF-A0A9P7BZZ5-F1
#
_cell.length_a   1.000
_cell.length_b   1.000
_cell.length_c   1.000
_cell.angle_alpha   90.00
_cell.angle_beta   90.00
_cell.angle_gamma   90.00
#
_symmetry.space_group_name_H-M   'P 1'
#
loop_
_entity.id
_entity.type
_entity.pdbx_description
1 polymer ?
#
loop_
_entity_poly.entity_id
_entity_poly.type
_entity_poly.pdbx_seq_one_letter_code
_entity_poly.pdbx_strand_id
1 'polypeptide(L)'
;MAAGEYVSVQPQADTEEADLAAEIRELHEDPHSELEELSAIYRHRGLDPVLARQVAEQLTAHDALGAHARDELGITDTLRARPLQAALASAGAFTCGAAEREGGVEG
;
A
#
# COMPACT_ATOMS: atom_id res chain seq x y z
N MET A 1 -14.87 0.88 -19.37
CA MET A 1 -14.30 1.59 -18.21
C MET A 1 -14.08 0.63 -17.05
N ALA A 2 -15.12 0.17 -16.35
CA ALA A 2 -14.96 -0.70 -15.17
C ALA A 2 -14.03 -1.92 -15.33
N ALA A 3 -14.22 -2.75 -16.35
CA ALA A 3 -13.38 -3.94 -16.55
C ALA A 3 -11.91 -3.59 -16.84
N GLY A 4 -11.65 -2.50 -17.56
CA GLY A 4 -10.29 -2.03 -17.84
C GLY A 4 -9.60 -1.50 -16.58
N GLU A 5 -10.34 -0.76 -15.75
CA GLU A 5 -9.82 -0.25 -14.48
C GLU A 5 -9.53 -1.39 -13.49
N TYR A 6 -10.43 -2.38 -13.39
CA TYR A 6 -10.21 -3.56 -12.56
C TYR A 6 -8.92 -4.29 -12.95
N VAL A 7 -8.76 -4.57 -14.25
CA VAL A 7 -7.57 -5.26 -14.78
C VAL A 7 -6.29 -4.44 -14.59
N SER A 8 -6.39 -3.10 -14.54
CA SER A 8 -5.23 -2.23 -14.28
C SER A 8 -4.78 -2.24 -12.82
N VAL A 9 -5.69 -2.37 -11.85
CA VAL A 9 -5.38 -2.25 -10.42
C VAL A 9 -5.16 -3.61 -9.75
N GLN A 10 -5.78 -4.68 -10.26
CA GLN A 10 -5.64 -6.02 -9.70
C GLN A 10 -4.18 -6.50 -9.57
N PRO A 11 -3.28 -6.30 -10.56
CA PRO A 11 -1.89 -6.74 -10.42
C PRO A 11 -1.16 -6.06 -9.25
N GLN A 12 -1.49 -4.81 -8.93
CA GLN A 12 -0.92 -4.13 -7.76
C GLN A 12 -1.41 -4.80 -6.46
N ALA A 13 -2.69 -5.15 -6.37
CA ALA A 13 -3.23 -5.86 -5.21
C ALA A 13 -2.56 -7.24 -5.02
N ASP A 14 -2.31 -7.95 -6.11
CA ASP A 14 -1.62 -9.25 -6.08
C ASP A 14 -0.15 -9.09 -5.62
N THR A 15 0.56 -8.05 -6.07
CA THR A 15 1.91 -7.72 -5.58
C THR A 15 1.91 -7.37 -4.10
N GLU A 16 1.01 -6.49 -3.65
CA GLU A 16 0.89 -6.11 -2.24
C GLU A 16 0.62 -7.34 -1.33
N GLU A 17 -0.20 -8.29 -1.79
CA GLU A 17 -0.46 -9.54 -1.06
C GLU A 17 0.78 -10.44 -1.00
N ALA A 18 1.52 -10.55 -2.10
CA ALA A 18 2.75 -11.34 -2.16
C ALA A 18 3.85 -10.76 -1.26
N ASP A 19 4.02 -9.44 -1.25
CA ASP A 19 5.01 -8.76 -0.41
C ASP A 19 4.68 -8.93 1.08
N LEU A 20 3.39 -8.76 1.46
CA LEU A 20 2.96 -9.02 2.84
C LEU A 20 3.17 -10.49 3.27
N ALA A 21 2.96 -11.44 2.36
CA ALA A 21 3.19 -12.85 2.65
C ALA A 21 4.68 -13.18 2.81
N ALA A 22 5.56 -12.50 2.06
CA ALA A 22 7.01 -12.62 2.22
C ALA A 22 7.45 -12.05 3.57
N GLU A 23 7.01 -10.84 3.90
CA GLU A 23 7.30 -10.15 5.15
C GLU A 23 6.88 -10.96 6.39
N ILE A 24 5.68 -11.55 6.37
CA ILE A 24 5.21 -12.42 7.47
C ILE A 24 6.17 -13.59 7.73
N ARG A 25 6.72 -14.16 6.66
CA ARG A 25 7.66 -15.27 6.76
C ARG A 25 9.01 -14.78 7.25
N GLU A 26 9.50 -13.64 6.77
CA GLU A 26 10.78 -13.03 7.18
C GLU A 26 10.76 -12.67 8.67
N LEU A 27 9.69 -12.02 9.15
CA LEU A 27 9.44 -11.74 10.57
C LEU A 27 9.45 -13.00 11.45
N HIS A 28 9.06 -14.15 10.91
CA HIS A 28 9.07 -15.42 11.63
C HIS A 28 10.44 -16.13 11.55
N GLU A 29 11.11 -16.08 10.40
CA GLU A 29 12.36 -16.79 10.14
C GLU A 29 13.58 -16.05 10.70
N ASP A 30 13.64 -14.72 10.60
CA ASP A 30 14.75 -13.90 11.11
C ASP A 30 14.28 -12.55 11.70
N PRO A 31 13.56 -12.55 12.84
CA PRO A 31 13.10 -11.32 13.48
C PRO A 31 14.22 -10.37 13.90
N HIS A 32 15.46 -10.86 14.02
CA HIS A 32 16.59 -9.98 14.34
C HIS A 32 17.02 -9.18 13.12
N SER A 33 17.09 -9.81 11.93
CA SER A 33 17.36 -9.08 10.69
C SER A 33 16.30 -8.03 10.44
N GLU A 34 15.02 -8.38 10.56
CA GLU A 34 13.90 -7.45 10.34
C GLU A 34 13.98 -6.22 11.26
N LEU A 35 14.34 -6.41 12.53
CA LEU A 35 14.52 -5.30 13.45
C LEU A 35 15.69 -4.38 13.05
N GLU A 36 16.77 -4.93 12.50
CA GLU A 36 17.89 -4.15 11.97
C GLU A 36 17.50 -3.40 10.69
N GLU A 37 16.69 -4.01 9.82
CA GLU A 37 16.18 -3.40 8.60
C GLU A 37 15.29 -2.21 8.92
N LEU A 38 14.30 -2.39 9.82
CA LEU A 38 13.45 -1.29 10.27
C LEU A 38 14.28 -0.18 10.93
N SER A 39 15.26 -0.54 11.76
CA SER A 39 16.19 0.43 12.36
C SER A 39 16.97 1.19 11.30
N ALA A 40 17.43 0.52 10.23
CA ALA A 40 18.16 1.13 9.13
C ALA A 40 17.27 2.11 8.33
N ILE A 41 16.00 1.77 8.10
CA ILE A 41 15.01 2.66 7.47
C ILE A 41 14.91 3.97 8.26
N TYR A 42 14.78 3.88 9.59
CA TYR A 42 14.67 5.05 10.45
C TYR A 42 15.95 5.89 10.53
N ARG A 43 17.12 5.24 10.47
CA ARG A 43 18.40 5.94 10.33
C ARG A 43 18.49 6.69 9.00
N HIS A 44 18.07 6.07 7.90
CA HIS A 44 18.06 6.71 6.59
C HIS A 44 17.14 7.95 6.56
N ARG A 45 16.05 7.90 7.32
CA ARG A 45 15.13 9.04 7.52
C ARG A 45 15.67 10.13 8.44
N GLY A 46 16.85 9.95 9.02
CA GLY A 46 17.58 10.98 9.77
C GLY A 46 17.60 10.82 11.28
N LEU A 47 17.10 9.70 11.83
CA LEU A 47 17.28 9.41 13.25
C LEU A 47 18.72 8.98 13.54
N ASP A 48 19.25 9.35 14.71
CA ASP A 48 20.51 8.80 15.16
C ASP A 48 20.36 7.28 15.45
N PRO A 49 21.47 6.51 15.46
CA PRO A 49 21.39 5.05 15.59
C PRO A 49 20.69 4.54 16.86
N VAL A 50 20.84 5.24 17.99
CA VAL A 50 20.24 4.82 19.26
C VAL A 50 18.73 5.03 19.19
N LEU A 51 18.30 6.21 18.75
CA LEU A 51 16.87 6.52 18.63
C LEU A 51 16.20 5.66 17.56
N ALA A 52 16.85 5.41 16.42
CA ALA A 52 16.30 4.57 15.37
C ALA A 52 16.02 3.14 15.83
N ARG A 53 16.96 2.54 16.59
CA ARG A 53 16.76 1.22 17.20
C ARG A 53 15.60 1.23 18.18
N GLN A 54 15.51 2.24 19.05
CA GLN A 54 14.42 2.37 20.01
C GLN A 54 13.05 2.53 19.35
N VAL A 55 12.98 3.24 18.22
CA VAL A 55 11.75 3.39 17.44
C VAL A 55 11.38 2.05 16.81
N ALA A 56 12.33 1.37 16.15
CA ALA A 56 12.09 0.07 15.54
C ALA A 56 11.61 -0.96 16.58
N GLU A 57 12.26 -1.07 17.74
CA GLU A 57 11.85 -1.98 18.82
C GLU A 57 10.41 -1.73 19.29
N GLN A 58 10.03 -0.47 19.48
CA GLN A 58 8.69 -0.11 19.93
C GLN A 58 7.63 -0.37 18.86
N LEU A 59 7.95 -0.11 17.59
CA LEU A 59 7.02 -0.36 16.48
C LEU A 59 6.88 -1.86 16.21
N THR A 60 7.96 -2.62 16.21
CA THR A 60 7.94 -4.10 16.12
C THR A 60 7.12 -4.72 17.25
N ALA A 61 7.24 -4.21 18.48
CA ALA A 61 6.46 -4.70 19.62
C ALA A 61 4.97 -4.35 19.53
N HIS A 62 4.62 -3.23 18.89
CA HIS A 62 3.23 -2.83 18.70
C HIS A 62 2.57 -3.56 17.53
N ASP A 63 3.22 -3.54 16.36
CA ASP A 63 2.75 -4.12 15.10
C ASP A 63 3.92 -4.23 14.10
N ALA A 64 4.66 -5.33 14.14
CA ALA A 64 5.80 -5.55 13.26
C ALA A 64 5.41 -5.54 11.78
N LEU A 65 4.40 -6.33 11.40
CA LEU A 65 3.93 -6.42 10.02
C LEU A 65 3.44 -5.05 9.52
N GLY A 66 2.67 -4.32 10.32
CA GLY A 66 2.21 -2.98 9.94
C GLY A 66 3.35 -1.96 9.82
N ALA A 67 4.40 -2.07 10.66
CA ALA A 67 5.57 -1.21 10.56
C ALA A 67 6.34 -1.45 9.26
N HIS A 68 6.67 -2.70 8.93
CA HIS A 68 7.36 -3.04 7.67
C HIS A 68 6.49 -2.76 6.44
N ALA A 69 5.22 -3.17 6.48
CA ALA A 69 4.28 -2.88 5.39
C ALA A 69 4.23 -1.38 5.06
N ARG A 70 4.19 -0.51 6.07
CA ARG A 70 4.18 0.95 5.86
C ARG A 70 5.55 1.50 5.47
N ASP A 71 6.58 1.14 6.22
CA ASP A 71 7.85 1.86 6.21
C ASP A 71 8.86 1.33 5.20
N GLU A 72 8.69 0.07 4.81
CA GLU A 72 9.50 -0.63 3.82
C GLU A 72 8.71 -0.82 2.52
N LEU A 73 7.55 -1.46 2.57
CA LEU A 73 6.76 -1.81 1.38
C LEU A 73 5.90 -0.65 0.85
N GLY A 74 5.72 0.42 1.64
CA GLY A 74 4.87 1.56 1.27
C GLY A 74 3.37 1.27 1.26
N ILE A 75 2.95 0.10 1.76
CA ILE A 75 1.57 -0.35 1.85
C ILE A 75 0.92 0.33 3.07
N THR A 76 -0.06 1.19 2.79
CA THR A 76 -0.85 1.89 3.81
C THR A 76 -2.33 1.78 3.49
N ASP A 77 -3.22 1.92 4.48
CA ASP A 77 -4.67 1.87 4.24
C ASP A 77 -5.16 2.85 3.17
N THR A 78 -4.48 3.99 3.03
CA THR A 78 -4.75 5.03 2.04
C THR A 78 -4.22 4.71 0.65
N LEU A 79 -3.13 3.94 0.55
CA LEU A 79 -2.47 3.62 -0.73
C LEU A 79 -2.77 2.21 -1.23
N ARG A 80 -3.40 1.37 -0.39
CA ARG A 80 -3.74 -0.02 -0.72
C ARG A 80 -4.57 -0.10 -1.99
N ALA A 81 -4.22 -1.03 -2.87
CA ALA A 81 -4.95 -1.27 -4.10
C ALA A 81 -6.41 -1.70 -3.83
N ARG A 82 -7.38 -1.04 -4.47
CA ARG A 82 -8.82 -1.35 -4.36
C ARG A 82 -9.48 -1.53 -5.73
N PRO A 83 -9.26 -2.68 -6.41
CA PRO A 83 -9.69 -2.90 -7.79
C PRO A 83 -11.18 -2.69 -8.03
N LEU A 84 -12.03 -3.19 -7.12
CA LEU A 84 -13.49 -3.02 -7.23
C LEU A 84 -13.93 -1.56 -7.06
N GLN A 85 -13.33 -0.84 -6.11
CA GLN A 85 -13.64 0.56 -5.88
C GLN A 85 -13.23 1.40 -7.10
N ALA A 86 -12.04 1.16 -7.65
CA ALA A 86 -11.57 1.82 -8.86
C ALA A 86 -12.50 1.54 -10.05
N ALA A 87 -12.88 0.28 -10.27
CA ALA A 87 -13.79 -0.11 -11.34
C ALA A 87 -15.16 0.57 -11.26
N LEU A 88 -15.75 0.64 -10.06
CA LEU A 88 -17.04 1.30 -9.84
C LEU A 88 -16.95 2.82 -10.00
N ALA A 89 -15.89 3.45 -9.47
CA ALA A 89 -15.65 4.88 -9.64
C ALA A 89 -15.47 5.23 -11.14
N SER A 90 -14.71 4.43 -11.88
CA SER A 90 -14.47 4.56 -13.31
C SER A 90 -15.77 4.39 -14.12
N ALA A 91 -16.60 3.38 -13.80
CA ALA A 91 -17.92 3.26 -14.40
C ALA A 91 -18.81 4.48 -14.13
N GLY A 92 -18.90 4.93 -12.87
CA GLY A 92 -19.70 6.10 -12.49
C GLY A 92 -19.28 7.36 -13.25
N ALA A 93 -17.99 7.68 -13.25
CA ALA A 93 -17.45 8.83 -13.98
C ALA A 93 -17.74 8.76 -15.48
N PHE A 94 -17.60 7.58 -16.09
CA PHE A 94 -17.94 7.37 -17.50
C PHE A 94 -19.42 7.64 -17.78
N THR A 95 -20.31 7.10 -16.94
CA THR A 95 -21.76 7.29 -17.12
C THR A 95 -22.18 8.74 -16.96
N CYS A 96 -21.63 9.46 -15.98
CA CYS A 96 -21.89 10.89 -15.81
C CYS A 96 -21.38 11.70 -17.00
N GLY A 97 -20.12 11.49 -17.43
CA GLY A 97 -19.56 12.21 -18.57
C GLY A 97 -20.24 11.88 -19.90
N ALA A 98 -20.79 10.67 -20.07
CA ALA A 98 -21.59 10.31 -21.23
C ALA A 98 -22.95 11.05 -21.23
N ALA A 99 -23.63 11.11 -20.08
CA ALA A 99 -24.90 11.82 -19.94
C ALA A 99 -24.76 13.33 -20.19
N GLU A 100 -23.66 13.95 -19.72
CA GLU A 100 -23.36 15.37 -19.99
C GLU A 100 -23.14 15.64 -21.49
N ARG A 101 -22.52 14.71 -22.23
CA ARG A 101 -22.33 14.84 -23.68
C ARG A 101 -23.63 14.70 -24.47
N GLU A 102 -24.60 13.93 -23.99
CA GLU A 102 -25.86 13.69 -24.69
C GLU A 102 -26.85 14.87 -24.53
N GLY A 103 -26.74 15.65 -23.44
CA GLY A 103 -27.53 16.87 -23.22
C GLY A 103 -27.02 18.14 -23.90
N GLY A 104 -25.91 18.07 -24.65
CA GLY A 104 -25.25 19.22 -25.29
C GLY A 104 -25.51 19.40 -26.78
N VAL A 105 -26.44 18.64 -27.38
CA VAL A 105 -26.79 18.73 -28.81
C VAL A 105 -28.20 19.30 -28.97
N GLU A 106 -28.47 20.47 -28.40
CA GLU A 106 -29.54 21.38 -28.85
C GLU A 106 -29.04 22.82 -28.66
N GLY A 107 -28.54 23.44 -29.73
CA GLY A 107 -28.05 24.81 -29.77
C GLY A 107 -27.67 25.24 -31.18
#